data_AF-A0A4U5NU36-F1
#
_entry.id   AF-A0A4U5NU36-F1
#
_cell.length_a   1.000
_cell.length_b   1.000
_cell.length_c   1.000
_cell.angle_alpha   90.00
_cell.angle_beta   90.00
_cell.angle_gamma   90.00
#
_symmetry.space_group_name_H-M   'P 1'
#
loop_
_entity.id
_entity.type
_entity.pdbx_description
1 polymer ?
#
loop_
_entity_poly.entity_id
_entity_poly.type
_entity_poly.pdbx_seq_one_letter_code
_entity_poly.pdbx_strand_id
1 'polypeptide(L)'
;MRCCHLPVFFSSSFFWPVFALLLLPIVQSDEWVCGSDSVPFSQAFTKFTSWTFCSSRVPDDLNRKCCGVHDKCYCSLKTRHQCDAEFCSCVKRQTHHDNFLCRGIVTTGCAAVRTFGAASFHSRCPSGAANGLQTAYDESTFYTQRLTSVFGRERRR
;
A
#
# COMPACT_ATOMS: atom_id res chain seq x y z
N MET A 1 22.71 -36.24 15.24
CA MET A 1 22.77 -37.68 14.87
C MET A 1 21.43 -38.33 15.21
N ARG A 2 20.97 -39.29 14.40
CA ARG A 2 19.68 -40.02 14.39
C ARG A 2 18.59 -39.29 13.58
N CYS A 3 18.48 -39.48 12.26
CA CYS A 3 18.05 -40.65 11.48
C CYS A 3 16.58 -41.04 11.74
N CYS A 4 15.67 -40.57 10.88
CA CYS A 4 14.34 -41.15 10.73
C CYS A 4 14.31 -41.98 9.44
N HIS A 5 14.02 -43.26 9.63
CA HIS A 5 13.84 -44.29 8.64
C HIS A 5 12.79 -43.94 7.58
N LEU A 6 13.13 -44.14 6.31
CA LEU A 6 12.15 -44.40 5.25
C LEU A 6 11.55 -45.80 5.43
N PRO A 7 10.24 -45.97 5.16
CA PRO A 7 9.75 -47.17 4.54
C PRO A 7 9.64 -46.96 3.02
N VAL A 8 10.40 -47.76 2.29
CA VAL A 8 10.21 -48.02 0.87
C VAL A 8 9.23 -49.18 0.68
N PHE A 9 8.54 -49.15 -0.46
CA PHE A 9 7.74 -50.19 -1.12
C PHE A 9 6.24 -50.28 -0.78
N PHE A 10 5.39 -49.80 -1.70
CA PHE A 10 4.50 -50.72 -2.39
C PHE A 10 4.20 -50.26 -3.83
N SER A 11 4.28 -51.26 -4.71
CA SER A 11 4.12 -51.21 -6.16
C SER A 11 2.66 -51.00 -6.54
N SER A 12 2.34 -49.87 -7.19
CA SER A 12 1.21 -49.75 -8.12
C SER A 12 1.41 -48.52 -9.00
N SER A 13 2.24 -48.68 -10.02
CA SER A 13 2.29 -47.84 -11.22
C SER A 13 0.86 -47.70 -11.75
N PHE A 14 0.27 -46.49 -11.78
CA PHE A 14 -0.79 -46.04 -12.72
C PHE A 14 -1.62 -44.83 -12.22
N PHE A 15 -1.38 -44.25 -11.03
CA PHE A 15 -2.16 -43.09 -10.55
C PHE A 15 -1.34 -41.90 -9.99
N TRP A 16 -0.03 -41.82 -10.24
CA TRP A 16 0.79 -40.73 -9.71
C TRP A 16 0.87 -39.42 -10.54
N PRO A 17 0.66 -39.37 -11.88
CA PRO A 17 0.92 -38.12 -12.60
C PRO A 17 -0.14 -37.04 -12.37
N VAL A 18 -1.34 -37.41 -11.87
CA VAL A 18 -2.44 -36.45 -11.67
C VAL A 18 -2.28 -35.65 -10.38
N PHE A 19 -1.73 -36.26 -9.32
CA PHE A 19 -1.59 -35.59 -8.02
C PHE A 19 -0.39 -34.63 -7.95
N ALA A 20 0.66 -34.88 -8.72
CA ALA A 20 1.83 -33.99 -8.77
C ALA A 20 1.53 -32.63 -9.45
N LEU A 21 0.48 -32.55 -10.27
CA LEU A 21 0.08 -31.32 -10.96
C LEU A 21 -0.77 -30.38 -10.07
N LEU A 22 -1.40 -30.91 -9.01
CA LEU A 22 -2.27 -30.18 -8.08
C LEU A 22 -1.50 -29.49 -6.93
N LEU A 23 -0.20 -29.73 -6.79
CA LEU A 23 0.66 -29.13 -5.77
C LEU A 23 1.62 -28.07 -6.31
N LEU A 24 1.44 -27.61 -7.56
CA LEU A 24 2.13 -26.40 -8.00
C LEU A 24 1.57 -25.23 -7.18
N PRO A 25 2.36 -24.56 -6.32
CA PRO A 25 1.91 -23.29 -5.78
C PRO A 25 1.65 -22.40 -6.98
N ILE A 26 0.40 -21.97 -7.14
CA ILE A 26 0.02 -20.98 -8.13
C ILE A 26 0.79 -19.73 -7.73
N VAL A 27 1.95 -19.50 -8.33
CA VAL A 27 2.64 -18.22 -8.25
C VAL A 27 1.80 -17.29 -9.12
N GLN A 28 0.74 -16.73 -8.54
CA GLN A 28 0.07 -15.57 -9.11
C GLN A 28 1.11 -14.45 -9.07
N SER A 29 1.62 -14.05 -10.24
CA SER A 29 2.27 -12.76 -10.32
C SER A 29 1.18 -11.71 -10.11
N ASP A 30 1.15 -11.10 -8.94
CA ASP A 30 0.22 -10.02 -8.65
C ASP A 30 0.39 -8.92 -9.71
N GLU A 31 -0.72 -8.37 -10.21
CA GLU A 31 -0.71 -7.20 -11.07
C GLU A 31 0.04 -6.05 -10.38
N TRP A 32 0.83 -5.28 -11.14
CA TRP A 32 1.60 -4.18 -10.56
C TRP A 32 0.70 -2.98 -10.33
N VAL A 33 0.48 -2.63 -9.07
CA VAL A 33 -0.44 -1.57 -8.62
C VAL A 33 0.28 -0.34 -8.06
N CYS A 34 1.60 -0.40 -7.83
CA CYS A 34 2.34 0.80 -7.44
C CYS A 34 2.36 1.81 -8.59
N GLY A 35 1.79 2.99 -8.37
CA GLY A 35 1.72 4.08 -9.34
C GLY A 35 0.32 4.70 -9.38
N SER A 36 0.04 5.53 -10.39
CA SER A 36 -1.26 6.14 -10.60
C SER A 36 -1.91 5.62 -11.88
N ASP A 37 -3.17 5.19 -11.82
CA ASP A 37 -3.93 4.79 -13.02
C ASP A 37 -4.08 5.93 -14.02
N SER A 38 -4.13 7.18 -13.53
CA SER A 38 -4.21 8.37 -14.38
C SER A 38 -2.92 8.67 -15.14
N VAL A 39 -1.80 8.04 -14.77
CA VAL A 39 -0.49 8.24 -15.39
C VAL A 39 0.17 6.87 -15.60
N PRO A 40 -0.16 6.13 -16.67
CA PRO A 40 0.30 4.75 -16.88
C PRO A 40 1.83 4.60 -16.84
N PHE A 41 2.56 5.62 -17.29
CA PHE A 41 4.02 5.66 -17.21
C PHE A 41 4.54 5.53 -15.77
N SER A 42 3.81 6.03 -14.76
CA SER A 42 4.22 5.96 -13.36
C SER A 42 4.25 4.51 -12.84
N GLN A 43 3.33 3.65 -13.28
CA GLN A 43 3.31 2.24 -12.91
C GLN A 43 4.49 1.49 -13.56
N ALA A 44 4.71 1.72 -14.86
CA ALA A 44 5.85 1.15 -15.56
C ALA A 44 7.20 1.59 -14.95
N PHE A 45 7.32 2.88 -14.63
CA PHE A 45 8.53 3.44 -14.04
C PHE A 45 8.82 2.88 -12.65
N THR A 46 7.81 2.82 -11.77
CA THR A 46 7.98 2.26 -10.41
C THR A 46 8.27 0.77 -10.46
N LYS A 47 7.64 0.01 -11.37
CA LYS A 47 7.96 -1.40 -11.60
C LYS A 47 9.40 -1.58 -12.03
N PHE A 48 9.82 -0.88 -13.08
CA PHE A 48 11.18 -0.95 -13.60
C PHE A 48 12.20 -0.63 -12.52
N THR A 49 12.07 0.54 -11.90
CA THR A 49 13.03 1.00 -10.88
C THR A 49 13.06 0.08 -9.65
N SER A 50 11.92 -0.43 -9.17
CA SER A 50 11.90 -1.36 -8.04
C SER A 50 12.65 -2.66 -8.37
N TRP A 51 12.38 -3.25 -9.55
CA TRP A 51 13.03 -4.50 -9.97
C TRP A 51 14.52 -4.32 -10.32
N THR A 52 14.94 -3.14 -10.76
CA THR A 52 16.35 -2.86 -11.11
C THR A 52 17.19 -2.54 -9.89
N PHE A 53 16.66 -1.79 -8.92
CA PHE A 53 17.46 -1.21 -7.84
C PHE A 53 17.27 -1.90 -6.49
N CYS A 54 16.26 -2.75 -6.32
CA CYS A 54 16.01 -3.46 -5.08
C CYS A 54 16.32 -4.96 -5.18
N SER A 55 16.50 -5.58 -4.02
CA SER A 55 16.63 -7.03 -3.89
C SER A 55 15.35 -7.74 -4.33
N SER A 56 15.47 -8.96 -4.86
CA SER A 56 14.38 -9.67 -5.57
C SER A 56 13.07 -9.86 -4.82
N ARG A 57 13.04 -9.76 -3.48
CA ARG A 57 11.81 -9.87 -2.67
C ARG A 57 11.09 -8.53 -2.45
N VAL A 58 11.81 -7.42 -2.55
CA VAL A 58 11.27 -6.09 -2.22
C VAL A 58 10.20 -5.62 -3.20
N PRO A 59 10.33 -5.80 -4.54
CA PRO A 59 9.29 -5.39 -5.48
C PRO A 59 7.93 -6.03 -5.21
N ASP A 60 7.90 -7.34 -4.96
CA ASP A 60 6.66 -8.07 -4.67
C ASP A 60 6.02 -7.60 -3.36
N ASP A 61 6.85 -7.47 -2.31
CA ASP A 61 6.39 -7.00 -1.01
C ASP A 61 5.92 -5.53 -1.04
N LEU A 62 6.61 -4.68 -1.81
CA LEU A 62 6.21 -3.29 -2.03
C LEU A 62 4.85 -3.23 -2.72
N ASN A 63 4.69 -3.99 -3.82
CA ASN A 63 3.48 -4.02 -4.61
C ASN A 63 2.27 -4.51 -3.79
N ARG A 64 2.41 -5.68 -3.16
CA ARG A 64 1.31 -6.34 -2.46
C ARG A 64 1.03 -5.75 -1.09
N LYS A 65 2.07 -5.48 -0.29
CA LYS A 65 1.91 -5.11 1.13
C LYS A 65 1.86 -3.61 1.35
N CYS A 66 2.39 -2.79 0.44
CA CYS A 66 2.37 -1.33 0.59
C CYS A 66 1.40 -0.67 -0.40
N CYS A 67 1.61 -0.83 -1.72
CA CYS A 67 0.80 -0.12 -2.72
C CYS A 67 -0.65 -0.63 -2.75
N GLY A 68 -0.86 -1.95 -2.84
CA GLY A 68 -2.21 -2.52 -2.83
C GLY A 68 -2.98 -2.28 -1.54
N VAL A 69 -2.29 -2.10 -0.41
CA VAL A 69 -2.93 -1.74 0.89
C VAL A 69 -3.25 -0.25 0.95
N HIS A 70 -2.38 0.61 0.42
CA HIS A 70 -2.58 2.05 0.36
C HIS A 70 -3.77 2.42 -0.53
N ASP A 71 -3.88 1.79 -1.71
CA ASP A 71 -5.02 1.98 -2.61
C ASP A 71 -6.34 1.58 -1.93
N LYS A 72 -6.36 0.47 -1.20
CA LYS A 72 -7.53 0.07 -0.39
C LYS A 72 -7.81 1.04 0.75
N CYS A 73 -6.77 1.59 1.37
CA CYS A 73 -6.90 2.57 2.45
C CYS A 73 -7.59 3.85 1.99
N TYR A 74 -7.31 4.32 0.77
CA TYR A 74 -7.99 5.48 0.19
C TYR A 74 -9.52 5.31 0.08
N CYS A 75 -9.98 4.07 0.04
CA CYS A 75 -11.40 3.72 -0.01
C CYS A 75 -12.01 3.45 1.36
N SER A 76 -11.21 3.53 2.42
CA SER A 76 -11.66 3.33 3.79
C SER A 76 -12.13 4.65 4.44
N LEU A 77 -12.53 4.57 5.72
CA LEU A 77 -12.89 5.75 6.50
C LEU A 77 -11.69 6.55 7.02
N LYS A 78 -10.45 6.11 6.72
CA LYS A 78 -9.24 6.82 7.13
C LYS A 78 -9.03 8.07 6.30
N THR A 79 -8.38 9.07 6.89
CA THR A 79 -7.97 10.26 6.15
C THR A 79 -6.80 9.93 5.24
N ARG A 80 -6.64 10.72 4.15
CA ARG A 80 -5.49 10.63 3.25
C ARG A 80 -4.16 10.62 4.02
N HIS A 81 -4.01 11.52 4.99
CA HIS A 81 -2.78 11.64 5.77
C HIS A 81 -2.46 10.36 6.57
N GLN A 82 -3.48 9.70 7.12
CA GLN A 82 -3.29 8.41 7.82
C GLN A 82 -2.85 7.32 6.85
N CYS A 83 -3.51 7.21 5.69
CA CYS A 83 -3.13 6.26 4.65
C CYS A 83 -1.70 6.49 4.14
N ASP A 84 -1.33 7.74 3.86
CA ASP A 84 0.01 8.10 3.40
C ASP A 84 1.07 7.78 4.47
N ALA A 85 0.78 8.04 5.75
CA ALA A 85 1.70 7.72 6.84
C ALA A 85 1.92 6.20 7.00
N GLU A 86 0.86 5.40 6.88
CA GLU A 86 0.94 3.94 6.91
C GLU A 86 1.72 3.39 5.71
N PHE A 87 1.47 3.95 4.51
CA PHE A 87 2.23 3.62 3.30
C PHE A 87 3.72 3.92 3.46
N CYS A 88 4.08 5.14 3.89
CA CYS A 88 5.48 5.51 4.11
C CYS A 88 6.17 4.60 5.13
N SER A 89 5.46 4.21 6.19
CA SER A 89 5.97 3.29 7.20
C SER A 89 6.17 1.87 6.64
N CYS A 90 5.28 1.42 5.76
CA CYS A 90 5.41 0.15 5.05
C CYS A 90 6.64 0.15 4.15
N VAL A 91 6.79 1.16 3.29
CA VAL A 91 7.93 1.32 2.38
C VAL A 91 9.26 1.27 3.12
N LYS A 92 9.36 2.04 4.22
CA LYS A 92 10.58 2.07 5.05
C LYS A 92 10.90 0.70 5.64
N ARG A 93 9.87 -0.06 6.05
CA ARG A 93 10.05 -1.41 6.60
C ARG A 93 10.50 -2.41 5.53
N GLN A 94 9.91 -2.40 4.33
CA GLN A 94 10.29 -3.33 3.26
C GLN A 94 11.71 -3.08 2.73
N THR A 95 12.16 -1.83 2.75
CA THR A 95 13.47 -1.44 2.21
C THR A 95 14.56 -1.30 3.27
N HIS A 96 14.25 -1.51 4.57
CA HIS A 96 15.18 -1.26 5.68
C HIS A 96 16.52 -1.98 5.50
N HIS A 97 16.49 -3.25 5.11
CA HIS A 97 17.66 -4.10 4.92
C HIS A 97 18.23 -4.10 3.50
N ASP A 98 17.66 -3.31 2.59
CA ASP A 98 18.13 -3.24 1.20
C ASP A 98 19.27 -2.21 1.04
N ASN A 99 19.75 -2.05 -0.19
CA ASN A 99 20.78 -1.08 -0.52
C ASN A 99 20.25 0.37 -0.50
N PHE A 100 21.19 1.33 -0.46
CA PHE A 100 20.86 2.75 -0.38
C PHE A 100 20.05 3.25 -1.59
N LEU A 101 20.32 2.75 -2.80
CA LEU A 101 19.61 3.16 -4.01
C LEU A 101 18.14 2.72 -3.97
N CYS A 102 17.87 1.46 -3.60
CA CYS A 102 16.51 0.97 -3.37
C CYS A 102 15.76 1.84 -2.35
N ARG A 103 16.36 2.07 -1.18
CA ARG A 103 15.76 2.92 -0.15
C ARG A 103 15.46 4.31 -0.68
N GLY A 104 16.41 4.93 -1.39
CA GLY A 104 16.24 6.27 -1.95
C GLY A 104 15.07 6.33 -2.92
N ILE A 105 15.09 5.49 -3.96
CA ILE A 105 14.09 5.47 -5.03
C ILE A 105 12.71 5.16 -4.48
N VAL A 106 12.55 4.08 -3.71
CA VAL A 106 11.24 3.67 -3.23
C VAL A 106 10.68 4.66 -2.19
N THR A 107 11.54 5.27 -1.37
CA THR A 107 11.11 6.30 -0.41
C THR A 107 10.63 7.58 -1.12
N THR A 108 11.08 7.87 -2.34
CA THR A 108 10.49 8.99 -3.12
C THR A 108 8.98 8.80 -3.35
N GLY A 109 8.50 7.55 -3.37
CA GLY A 109 7.07 7.24 -3.40
C GLY A 109 6.30 7.85 -2.22
N CYS A 110 6.90 7.92 -1.04
CA CYS A 110 6.28 8.58 0.13
C CYS A 110 6.06 10.08 -0.10
N ALA A 111 7.04 10.76 -0.70
CA ALA A 111 6.88 12.16 -1.07
C ALA A 111 5.81 12.32 -2.17
N ALA A 112 5.81 11.43 -3.16
CA ALA A 112 4.87 11.47 -4.27
C ALA A 112 3.40 11.34 -3.80
N VAL A 113 3.07 10.40 -2.91
CA VAL A 113 1.69 10.24 -2.41
C VAL A 113 1.23 11.43 -1.56
N ARG A 114 2.14 12.02 -0.77
CA ARG A 114 1.82 13.20 0.04
C ARG A 114 1.57 14.44 -0.83
N THR A 115 2.33 14.62 -1.90
CA THR A 115 2.21 15.77 -2.80
C THR A 115 1.08 15.61 -3.81
N PHE A 116 0.95 14.45 -4.45
CA PHE A 116 0.06 14.23 -5.59
C PHE A 116 -1.12 13.29 -5.30
N GLY A 117 -1.11 12.58 -4.16
CA GLY A 117 -2.13 11.58 -3.83
C GLY A 117 -3.50 12.15 -3.51
N ALA A 118 -3.65 13.48 -3.37
CA ALA A 118 -4.94 14.11 -3.12
C ALA A 118 -5.95 13.83 -4.25
N ALA A 119 -5.52 13.94 -5.52
CA ALA A 119 -6.40 13.68 -6.65
C ALA A 119 -6.91 12.22 -6.62
N SER A 120 -6.00 11.26 -6.46
CA SER A 120 -6.33 9.83 -6.40
C SER A 120 -7.17 9.46 -5.19
N PHE A 121 -7.00 10.13 -4.04
CA PHE A 121 -7.82 9.92 -2.86
C PHE A 121 -9.29 10.29 -3.08
N HIS A 122 -9.57 11.36 -3.83
CA HIS A 122 -10.93 11.85 -4.06
C HIS A 122 -11.60 11.19 -5.27
N SER A 123 -10.84 10.84 -6.32
CA SER A 123 -11.39 10.34 -7.58
C SER A 123 -11.65 8.85 -7.61
N ARG A 124 -10.84 8.03 -6.91
CA ARG A 124 -10.94 6.56 -6.98
C ARG A 124 -12.05 6.02 -6.10
N CYS A 125 -12.38 6.68 -4.99
CA CYS A 125 -13.30 6.13 -3.99
C CYS A 125 -14.24 7.17 -3.34
N PRO A 126 -15.57 7.02 -3.48
CA PRO A 126 -16.55 7.97 -2.95
C PRO A 126 -16.56 8.05 -1.41
N SER A 127 -16.19 6.97 -0.72
CA SER A 127 -16.10 6.93 0.75
C SER A 127 -14.92 7.75 1.31
N GLY A 128 -13.79 7.81 0.59
CA GLY A 128 -12.66 8.68 0.95
C GLY A 128 -13.00 10.16 0.71
N ALA A 129 -13.67 10.46 -0.40
CA ALA A 129 -14.15 11.80 -0.71
C ALA A 129 -15.19 12.31 0.32
N ALA A 130 -16.12 11.46 0.79
CA ALA A 130 -17.09 11.81 1.82
C ALA A 130 -16.43 12.19 3.15
N ASN A 131 -15.36 11.50 3.57
CA ASN A 131 -14.62 11.84 4.79
C ASN A 131 -13.67 13.04 4.61
N GLY A 132 -13.12 13.24 3.41
CA GLY A 132 -12.38 14.46 3.06
C GLY A 132 -13.26 15.70 3.13
N LEU A 133 -14.52 15.60 2.69
CA LEU A 133 -15.51 16.65 2.85
C LEU A 133 -15.95 16.83 4.31
N GLN A 134 -16.18 15.73 5.04
CA GLN A 134 -16.59 15.77 6.45
C GLN A 134 -15.52 16.42 7.33
N THR A 135 -14.24 16.06 7.14
CA THR A 135 -13.13 16.68 7.88
C THR A 135 -12.96 18.16 7.57
N ALA A 136 -13.11 18.58 6.31
CA ALA A 136 -13.11 20.00 5.94
C ALA A 136 -14.32 20.76 6.54
N TYR A 137 -15.50 20.14 6.56
CA TYR A 137 -16.70 20.70 7.17
C TYR A 137 -16.56 20.85 8.69
N ASP A 138 -16.06 19.82 9.38
CA ASP A 138 -15.88 19.82 10.84
C ASP A 138 -14.80 20.84 11.26
N GLU A 139 -13.72 20.98 10.49
CA GLU A 139 -12.69 22.00 10.73
C GLU A 139 -13.25 23.43 10.56
N SER A 140 -14.04 23.66 9.51
CA SER A 140 -14.70 24.96 9.28
C SER A 140 -15.72 25.30 10.38
N THR A 141 -16.44 24.30 10.87
CA THR A 141 -17.46 24.47 11.91
C THR A 141 -16.79 24.79 13.25
N PHE A 142 -15.71 24.09 13.61
CA PHE A 142 -14.93 24.36 14.81
C PHE A 142 -14.30 25.76 14.81
N TYR A 143 -13.77 26.22 13.68
CA TYR A 143 -13.20 27.57 13.55
C TYR A 143 -14.27 28.65 13.71
N THR A 144 -15.44 28.45 13.09
CA THR A 144 -16.60 29.35 13.22
C THR A 144 -17.11 29.40 14.66
N GLN A 145 -17.16 28.26 15.35
CA GLN A 145 -17.57 28.16 16.75
C GLN A 145 -16.56 28.83 17.69
N ARG A 146 -15.26 28.74 17.38
CA ARG A 146 -14.22 29.45 18.13
C ARG A 146 -14.30 30.96 17.92
N LEU A 147 -14.46 31.45 16.69
CA LEU A 147 -14.61 32.88 16.39
C LEU A 147 -15.85 33.48 17.07
N THR A 148 -17.00 32.80 16.99
CA THR A 148 -18.23 33.24 17.66
C THR A 148 -18.11 33.26 19.19
N SER A 149 -17.36 32.34 19.78
CA SER A 149 -17.09 32.36 21.24
C SER A 149 -16.19 33.51 21.69
N VAL A 150 -15.26 33.96 20.83
CA VAL A 150 -14.39 35.12 21.08
C VAL A 150 -15.21 36.42 21.00
N PHE A 151 -15.97 36.61 19.92
CA PHE A 151 -16.83 37.79 19.75
C PHE A 151 -18.00 37.85 20.75
N GLY A 152 -18.51 36.69 21.21
CA GLY A 152 -19.55 36.62 22.25
C GLY A 152 -19.06 37.00 23.65
N ARG A 153 -17.75 36.96 23.90
CA ARG A 153 -17.12 37.36 25.17
C ARG A 153 -16.87 38.86 25.25
N GLU A 154 -16.72 39.52 24.11
CA GLU A 154 -16.45 40.94 23.99
C GLU A 154 -17.72 41.80 24.14
N ARG A 155 -18.90 41.23 23.84
CA ARG A 155 -20.20 41.88 24.02
C ARG A 155 -20.77 41.78 25.45
N ARG A 156 -20.02 41.18 26.38
CA ARG A 156 -20.38 40.96 27.80
C ARG A 156 -19.39 41.63 28.77
N ARG A 157 -18.65 42.62 28.30
CA ARG A 157 -17.91 43.61 29.08
C ARG A 157 -18.43 45.00 28.73
#